data_AF-A0A819V121-F1
#
_entry.id   AF-A0A819V121-F1
#
_cell.length_a   1.000
_cell.length_b   1.000
_cell.length_c   1.000
_cell.angle_alpha   90.00
_cell.angle_beta   90.00
_cell.angle_gamma   90.00
#
_symmetry.space_group_name_H-M   'P 1'
#
loop_
_entity.id
_entity.type
_entity.pdbx_description
1 polymer ?
#
loop_
_entity_poly.entity_id
_entity_poly.type
_entity_poly.pdbx_seq_one_letter_code
_entity_poly.pdbx_strand_id
1 'polypeptide(L)'
;SDICGSFGHNTDMCPLCDKTCSFWKLSDSCVYAQISYVFDNVATVIFAILMSIWARGFVEGWKRGQSELQCRWDSIDFHECNEPIRPDFEKQVRSKRKNIKTGRKESHVSIEQKLPKILLSISVVLLMIIIVCLTIFSIIVYRIQITYVLKNVSVSSYSSIIITVTSAIMNLICSLILSPLYYYIAQKITDYELHKYQSEYEAAFSLKVYIFEFVNFYSSLFYVAFFKGRSSSYPSTYGAQRTNDFTEQGAVIAWTSEFIPKLAYQIIEGKGTSLDGYVNWTLSLFPISDYNRTGTMNPNIPSNLTYCRYRDFRESIGPNYNYTSLYWHIIAARLAFMIIFENVIYLIVYLVELMVPDVSSHVQEAIDRQRYSEQSHRDSPPKTPSAQHVIKNHKEHLFLCIKAVSEGTSAPITNFLITIEDRDPKCASLTRILETIFLEAWYPIIVATNSREIKQN
;
A
#
# COMPACT_ATOMS: atom_id res chain seq x y z
N SER A 1 -4.80 29.66 -25.54
CA SER A 1 -4.90 30.34 -26.84
C SER A 1 -3.98 29.69 -27.87
N ASP A 2 -2.69 29.52 -27.58
CA ASP A 2 -1.67 29.08 -28.56
C ASP A 2 -1.97 27.76 -29.29
N ILE A 3 -2.49 26.73 -28.60
CA ILE A 3 -2.80 25.41 -29.18
C ILE A 3 -4.08 25.44 -30.04
N CYS A 4 -5.10 26.16 -29.59
CA CYS A 4 -6.41 26.22 -30.27
C CYS A 4 -6.51 27.38 -31.27
N GLY A 5 -5.50 28.26 -31.31
CA GLY A 5 -5.49 29.46 -32.14
C GLY A 5 -4.80 29.25 -33.49
N SER A 6 -4.54 30.35 -34.20
CA SER A 6 -3.90 30.36 -35.51
C SER A 6 -2.54 29.65 -35.52
N PHE A 7 -1.76 29.79 -34.45
CA PHE A 7 -0.47 29.10 -34.30
C PHE A 7 -0.62 27.58 -34.33
N GLY A 8 -1.62 27.03 -33.62
CA GLY A 8 -1.90 25.60 -33.61
C GLY A 8 -2.35 25.04 -34.96
N HIS A 9 -3.16 25.78 -35.70
CA HIS A 9 -3.59 25.39 -37.06
C HIS A 9 -2.45 25.42 -38.09
N ASN A 10 -1.48 26.33 -37.91
CA ASN A 10 -0.33 26.46 -38.79
C ASN A 10 0.87 25.58 -38.40
N THR A 11 0.79 24.88 -37.25
CA THR A 11 1.88 24.04 -36.76
C THR A 11 1.66 22.57 -37.09
N ASP A 12 2.54 22.01 -37.91
CA ASP A 12 2.58 20.59 -38.24
C ASP A 12 3.46 19.82 -37.26
N MET A 13 2.88 18.80 -36.62
CA MET A 13 3.57 17.94 -35.67
C MET A 13 4.09 16.68 -36.35
N CYS A 14 5.28 16.23 -35.94
CA CYS A 14 5.89 15.03 -36.48
C CYS A 14 5.02 13.79 -36.18
N PRO A 15 4.97 12.80 -37.09
CA PRO A 15 4.20 11.58 -36.89
C PRO A 15 4.71 10.81 -35.66
N LEU A 16 3.77 10.19 -34.95
CA LEU A 16 4.03 9.43 -33.72
C LEU A 16 4.40 7.96 -33.98
N CYS A 17 4.42 7.52 -35.25
CA CYS A 17 4.71 6.13 -35.62
C CYS A 17 5.55 5.98 -36.89
N ASP A 18 6.24 4.83 -36.98
CA ASP A 18 7.30 4.53 -37.96
C ASP A 18 6.80 4.28 -39.39
N LYS A 19 5.60 3.73 -39.56
CA LYS A 19 4.99 3.43 -40.87
C LYS A 19 3.52 3.86 -40.87
N THR A 20 3.04 4.39 -42.00
CA THR A 20 1.63 4.77 -42.29
C THR A 20 0.98 5.88 -41.43
N CYS A 21 1.70 6.58 -40.56
CA CYS A 21 1.19 7.80 -39.91
C CYS A 21 1.32 9.04 -40.81
N SER A 22 0.24 9.81 -40.92
CA SER A 22 0.30 11.18 -41.44
C SER A 22 0.82 12.14 -40.37
N PHE A 23 1.28 13.31 -40.83
CA PHE A 23 1.46 14.47 -39.97
C PHE A 23 0.08 14.88 -39.41
N TRP A 24 0.09 15.46 -38.21
CA TRP A 24 -1.12 15.89 -37.51
C TRP A 24 -0.97 17.34 -37.08
N LYS A 25 -2.09 18.06 -36.98
CA LYS A 25 -2.08 19.49 -36.61
C LYS A 25 -2.12 19.63 -35.10
N LEU A 26 -1.39 20.61 -34.57
CA LEU A 26 -1.38 20.85 -33.13
C LEU A 26 -2.78 21.22 -32.58
N SER A 27 -3.62 21.84 -33.41
CA SER A 27 -5.02 22.16 -33.09
C SER A 27 -5.88 20.94 -32.75
N ASP A 28 -5.53 19.75 -33.26
CA ASP A 28 -6.30 18.52 -33.04
C ASP A 28 -6.26 18.09 -31.56
N SER A 29 -5.25 18.55 -30.80
CA SER A 29 -5.11 18.33 -29.36
C SER A 29 -5.73 19.45 -28.51
N CYS A 30 -6.50 20.38 -29.09
CA CYS A 30 -7.07 21.53 -28.38
C CYS A 30 -7.98 21.12 -27.21
N VAL A 31 -8.88 20.16 -27.42
CA VAL A 31 -9.79 19.68 -26.36
C VAL A 31 -9.00 19.10 -25.19
N TYR A 32 -7.99 18.28 -25.49
CA TYR A 32 -7.11 17.71 -24.47
C TYR A 32 -6.35 18.80 -23.69
N ALA A 33 -5.82 19.81 -24.39
CA ALA A 33 -5.11 20.92 -23.76
C ALA A 33 -6.02 21.75 -22.82
N GLN A 34 -7.30 21.93 -23.16
CA GLN A 34 -8.26 22.59 -22.28
C GLN A 34 -8.50 21.78 -21.00
N ILE A 35 -8.63 20.46 -21.12
CA ILE A 35 -8.80 19.56 -19.98
C ILE A 35 -7.54 19.57 -19.10
N SER A 36 -6.35 19.43 -19.69
CA SER A 36 -5.07 19.51 -18.96
C SER A 36 -4.90 20.84 -18.24
N TYR A 37 -5.32 21.97 -18.81
CA TYR A 37 -5.24 23.27 -18.12
C TYR A 37 -6.05 23.32 -16.81
N VAL A 38 -7.18 22.61 -16.72
CA VAL A 38 -7.98 22.53 -15.49
C VAL A 38 -7.30 21.68 -14.41
N PHE A 39 -6.54 20.66 -14.78
CA PHE A 39 -5.83 19.78 -13.85
C PHE A 39 -4.40 20.25 -13.53
N ASP A 40 -3.71 20.89 -14.46
CA ASP A 40 -2.33 21.36 -14.33
C ASP A 40 -2.28 22.82 -13.88
N ASN A 41 -2.83 23.10 -12.69
CA ASN A 41 -2.89 24.42 -12.10
C ASN A 41 -2.36 24.46 -10.66
N VAL A 42 -2.25 25.66 -10.09
CA VAL A 42 -1.79 25.84 -8.71
C VAL A 42 -2.75 25.20 -7.69
N ALA A 43 -4.05 25.11 -8.01
CA ALA A 43 -5.04 24.53 -7.11
C ALA A 43 -4.82 23.03 -6.89
N THR A 44 -4.30 22.28 -7.87
CA THR A 44 -3.98 20.85 -7.67
C THR A 44 -2.78 20.64 -6.77
N VAL A 45 -1.81 21.57 -6.73
CA VAL A 45 -0.72 21.57 -5.74
C VAL A 45 -1.27 21.80 -4.33
N ILE A 46 -2.17 22.78 -4.16
CA ILE A 46 -2.81 23.06 -2.87
C ILE A 46 -3.67 21.85 -2.44
N PHE A 47 -4.42 21.26 -3.36
CA PHE A 47 -5.23 20.08 -3.11
C PHE A 47 -4.37 18.90 -2.64
N ALA A 48 -3.21 18.65 -3.27
CA ALA A 48 -2.29 17.60 -2.83
C ALA A 48 -1.83 17.80 -1.37
N ILE A 49 -1.50 19.04 -0.98
CA ILE A 49 -1.13 19.38 0.41
C ILE A 49 -2.31 19.12 1.35
N LEU A 50 -3.52 19.56 0.98
CA LEU A 50 -4.74 19.31 1.77
C LEU A 50 -5.04 17.83 1.91
N MET A 51 -4.85 17.03 0.86
CA MET A 51 -5.03 15.58 0.91
C MET A 51 -4.00 14.91 1.81
N SER A 52 -2.75 15.38 1.86
CA SER A 52 -1.74 14.90 2.81
C SER A 52 -2.12 15.22 4.26
N ILE A 53 -2.57 16.45 4.54
CA ILE A 53 -3.06 16.85 5.88
C ILE A 53 -4.26 16.00 6.27
N TRP A 54 -5.24 15.86 5.37
CA TRP A 54 -6.44 15.08 5.60
C TRP A 54 -6.11 13.60 5.85
N ALA A 55 -5.23 13.00 5.05
CA ALA A 55 -4.83 11.60 5.23
C ALA A 55 -4.16 11.39 6.59
N ARG A 56 -3.27 12.30 7.02
CA ARG A 56 -2.67 12.20 8.35
C ARG A 56 -3.71 12.40 9.45
N GLY A 57 -4.53 13.44 9.36
CA GLY A 57 -5.58 13.72 10.33
C GLY A 57 -6.58 12.57 10.44
N PHE A 58 -6.88 11.89 9.34
CA PHE A 58 -7.72 10.70 9.33
C PHE A 58 -7.07 9.53 10.09
N VAL A 59 -5.80 9.22 9.82
CA VAL A 59 -5.09 8.13 10.53
C VAL A 59 -4.97 8.43 12.02
N GLU A 60 -4.63 9.66 12.40
CA GLU A 60 -4.55 10.06 13.81
C GLU A 60 -5.93 10.06 14.49
N GLY A 61 -6.96 10.55 13.81
CA GLY A 61 -8.34 10.46 14.28
C GLY A 61 -8.80 9.01 14.47
N TRP A 62 -8.41 8.13 13.55
CA TRP A 62 -8.71 6.70 13.63
C TRP A 62 -8.01 6.03 14.81
N LYS A 63 -6.71 6.27 15.01
CA LYS A 63 -5.96 5.76 16.17
C LYS A 63 -6.60 6.19 17.49
N ARG A 64 -6.95 7.47 17.62
CA ARG A 64 -7.62 8.00 18.81
C ARG A 64 -8.97 7.33 19.05
N GLY A 65 -9.78 7.16 18.00
CA GLY A 65 -11.06 6.44 18.07
C GLY A 65 -10.89 4.98 18.45
N GLN A 66 -9.86 4.32 17.92
CA GLN A 66 -9.50 2.95 18.29
C GLN A 66 -9.12 2.84 19.77
N SER A 67 -8.32 3.76 20.32
CA SER A 67 -7.96 3.75 21.74
C SER A 67 -9.15 3.98 22.66
N GLU A 68 -10.09 4.86 22.28
CA GLU A 68 -11.33 5.06 23.03
C GLU A 68 -12.19 3.78 23.04
N LEU A 69 -12.35 3.13 21.89
CA LEU A 69 -13.06 1.86 21.79
C LEU A 69 -12.39 0.77 22.60
N GLN A 70 -11.05 0.70 22.57
CA GLN A 70 -10.29 -0.28 23.34
C GLN A 70 -10.50 -0.12 24.85
N CYS A 71 -10.52 1.12 25.35
CA CYS A 71 -10.84 1.41 26.75
C CYS A 71 -12.30 1.09 27.09
N ARG A 72 -13.25 1.44 26.21
CA ARG A 72 -14.68 1.15 26.42
C ARG A 72 -15.00 -0.34 26.39
N TRP A 73 -14.24 -1.12 25.64
CA TRP A 73 -14.39 -2.58 25.53
C TRP A 73 -13.47 -3.35 26.48
N ASP A 74 -12.77 -2.67 27.39
CA ASP A 74 -11.85 -3.27 28.37
C ASP A 74 -10.83 -4.24 27.72
N SER A 75 -10.36 -3.88 26.51
CA SER A 75 -9.52 -4.72 25.66
C SER A 75 -8.07 -4.22 25.54
N ILE A 76 -7.63 -3.40 26.51
CA ILE A 76 -6.29 -2.78 26.51
C ILE A 76 -5.19 -3.83 26.66
N ASP A 77 -5.34 -4.75 27.63
CA ASP A 77 -4.31 -5.75 27.97
C ASP A 77 -4.54 -7.12 27.30
N PHE A 78 -5.58 -7.25 26.47
CA PHE A 78 -5.99 -8.56 25.93
C PHE A 78 -4.99 -9.14 24.92
N HIS A 79 -4.31 -8.30 24.13
CA HIS A 79 -3.52 -8.74 22.97
C HIS A 79 -2.16 -9.36 23.30
N GLU A 80 -1.44 -8.92 24.34
CA GLU A 80 -0.05 -9.41 24.56
C GLU A 80 0.05 -10.68 25.42
N CYS A 81 -0.95 -10.95 26.28
CA CYS A 81 -0.82 -11.97 27.33
C CYS A 81 -1.67 -13.22 27.10
N ASN A 82 -2.76 -13.13 26.32
CA ASN A 82 -3.81 -14.16 26.31
C ASN A 82 -4.12 -14.78 24.93
N GLU A 83 -3.43 -14.38 23.86
CA GLU A 83 -3.65 -15.03 22.56
C GLU A 83 -3.15 -16.49 22.60
N PRO A 84 -4.02 -17.48 22.32
CA PRO A 84 -3.62 -18.88 22.31
C PRO A 84 -2.64 -19.14 21.17
N ILE A 85 -1.69 -20.04 21.42
CA ILE A 85 -0.77 -20.50 20.37
C ILE A 85 -1.57 -21.28 19.33
N ARG A 86 -1.30 -21.04 18.04
CA ARG A 86 -1.98 -21.76 16.97
C ARG A 86 -1.72 -23.28 17.09
N PRO A 87 -2.75 -24.15 17.02
CA PRO A 87 -2.58 -25.60 17.19
C PRO A 87 -1.65 -26.23 16.15
N ASP A 88 -1.63 -25.71 14.92
CA ASP A 88 -0.72 -26.19 13.86
C ASP A 88 0.75 -25.93 14.20
N PHE A 89 1.04 -24.80 14.85
CA PHE A 89 2.39 -24.46 15.31
C PHE A 89 2.84 -25.42 16.41
N GLU A 90 1.97 -25.73 17.38
CA GLU A 90 2.28 -26.68 18.45
C GLU A 90 2.52 -28.11 17.95
N LYS A 91 1.77 -28.54 16.92
CA LYS A 91 1.93 -29.86 16.30
C LYS A 91 3.24 -30.00 15.54
N GLN A 92 3.66 -28.96 14.83
CA GLN A 92 4.83 -29.01 13.96
C GLN A 92 6.16 -28.75 14.70
N VAL A 93 6.14 -27.97 15.78
CA VAL A 93 7.35 -27.58 16.51
C VAL A 93 7.60 -28.50 17.70
N ARG A 94 8.72 -29.25 17.65
CA ARG A 94 9.13 -30.15 18.74
C ARG A 94 9.90 -29.47 19.86
N SER A 95 10.59 -28.37 19.57
CA SER A 95 11.42 -27.65 20.54
C SER A 95 10.56 -26.84 21.50
N LYS A 96 10.76 -27.03 22.81
CA LYS A 96 10.08 -26.29 23.87
C LYS A 96 11.06 -25.44 24.67
N ARG A 97 10.68 -24.20 24.98
CA ARG A 97 11.44 -23.27 25.84
C ARG A 97 10.54 -22.80 26.98
N LYS A 98 11.10 -22.63 28.17
CA LYS A 98 10.37 -22.05 29.31
C LYS A 98 10.22 -20.55 29.10
N ASN A 99 9.00 -20.04 29.10
CA ASN A 99 8.73 -18.61 29.04
C ASN A 99 9.08 -17.97 30.38
N ILE A 100 9.78 -16.83 30.34
CA ILE A 100 10.24 -16.10 31.52
C ILE A 100 9.07 -15.46 32.27
N LYS A 101 8.04 -14.99 31.56
CA LYS A 101 6.87 -14.30 32.14
C LYS A 101 5.82 -15.29 32.66
N THR A 102 5.48 -16.32 31.90
CA THR A 102 4.41 -17.27 32.26
C THR A 102 4.91 -18.51 33.02
N GLY A 103 6.22 -18.77 33.00
CA GLY A 103 6.83 -19.97 33.60
C GLY A 103 6.46 -21.29 32.90
N ARG A 104 5.62 -21.26 31.86
CA ARG A 104 5.15 -22.43 31.12
C ARG A 104 6.18 -22.87 30.07
N LYS A 105 6.22 -24.16 29.74
CA LYS A 105 7.02 -24.68 28.62
C LYS A 105 6.23 -24.50 27.32
N GLU A 106 6.64 -23.55 26.50
CA GLU A 106 5.99 -23.21 25.22
C GLU A 106 6.84 -23.69 24.03
N SER A 107 6.21 -24.03 22.91
CA SER A 107 6.94 -24.35 21.68
C SER A 107 7.65 -23.11 21.14
N HIS A 108 8.93 -23.25 20.77
CA HIS A 108 9.77 -22.15 20.31
C HIS A 108 10.66 -22.59 19.15
N VAL A 109 10.69 -21.81 18.08
CA VAL A 109 11.55 -22.03 16.90
C VAL A 109 12.76 -21.10 17.00
N SER A 110 13.96 -21.63 16.76
CA SER A 110 15.18 -20.81 16.72
C SER A 110 15.22 -19.95 15.46
N ILE A 111 15.87 -18.78 15.56
CA ILE A 111 15.98 -17.82 14.45
C ILE A 111 16.69 -18.45 13.25
N GLU A 112 17.71 -19.27 13.48
CA GLU A 112 18.47 -19.98 12.44
C GLU A 112 17.60 -20.90 11.59
N GLN A 113 16.57 -21.50 12.18
CA GLN A 113 15.61 -22.35 11.47
C GLN A 113 14.50 -21.54 10.78
N LYS A 114 14.21 -20.34 11.28
CA LYS A 114 13.17 -19.45 10.74
C LYS A 114 13.69 -18.64 9.55
N LEU A 115 14.96 -18.21 9.58
CA LEU A 115 15.58 -17.38 8.55
C LEU A 115 15.46 -17.95 7.12
N PRO A 116 15.83 -19.22 6.82
CA PRO A 116 15.71 -19.74 5.46
C PRO A 116 14.26 -19.81 4.97
N LYS A 117 13.28 -19.99 5.88
CA LYS A 117 11.85 -20.01 5.52
C LYS A 117 11.33 -18.62 5.17
N ILE A 118 11.74 -17.61 5.93
CA ILE A 118 11.43 -16.20 5.64
C ILE A 118 12.08 -15.78 4.31
N LEU A 119 13.34 -16.14 4.08
CA LEU A 119 14.03 -15.86 2.82
C LEU A 119 13.33 -16.49 1.62
N LEU A 120 12.92 -17.76 1.74
CA LEU A 120 12.13 -18.43 0.70
C LEU A 120 10.81 -17.70 0.46
N SER A 121 10.09 -17.30 1.50
CA SER A 121 8.83 -16.56 1.39
C SER A 121 9.01 -15.24 0.65
N ILE A 122 9.99 -14.43 1.05
CA ILE A 122 10.33 -13.17 0.37
C ILE A 122 10.68 -13.43 -1.09
N SER A 123 11.49 -14.46 -1.37
CA SER A 123 11.85 -14.83 -2.75
C SER A 123 10.62 -15.19 -3.59
N VAL A 124 9.65 -15.91 -3.04
CA VAL A 124 8.43 -16.23 -3.77
C VAL A 124 7.57 -14.99 -3.99
N VAL A 125 7.42 -14.12 -2.99
CA VAL A 125 6.70 -12.84 -3.15
C VAL A 125 7.35 -11.96 -4.23
N LEU A 126 8.69 -11.93 -4.32
CA LEU A 126 9.39 -11.21 -5.39
C LEU A 126 9.15 -11.83 -6.77
N LEU A 127 9.20 -13.16 -6.88
CA LEU A 127 8.88 -13.86 -8.12
C LEU A 127 7.45 -13.57 -8.58
N MET A 128 6.52 -13.53 -7.61
CA MET A 128 5.12 -13.17 -7.82
C MET A 128 4.96 -11.75 -8.38
N ILE A 129 5.69 -10.77 -7.84
CA ILE A 129 5.73 -9.40 -8.39
C ILE A 129 6.27 -9.39 -9.82
N ILE A 130 7.35 -10.15 -10.10
CA ILE A 130 7.93 -10.24 -11.46
C ILE A 130 6.91 -10.77 -12.46
N ILE A 131 6.13 -11.80 -12.10
CA ILE A 131 5.07 -12.33 -12.98
C ILE A 131 4.05 -11.24 -13.33
N VAL A 132 3.61 -10.43 -12.36
CA VAL A 132 2.68 -9.32 -12.62
C VAL A 132 3.32 -8.26 -13.52
N CYS A 133 4.59 -7.92 -13.31
CA CYS A 133 5.29 -7.01 -14.22
C CYS A 133 5.36 -7.56 -15.65
N LEU A 134 5.56 -8.87 -15.83
CA LEU A 134 5.58 -9.52 -17.14
C LEU A 134 4.19 -9.56 -17.81
N THR A 135 3.11 -9.76 -17.05
CA THR A 135 1.74 -9.72 -17.61
C THR A 135 1.41 -8.32 -18.09
N ILE A 136 1.79 -7.29 -17.34
CA ILE A 136 1.61 -5.89 -17.73
C ILE A 136 2.45 -5.55 -18.96
N PHE A 137 3.71 -5.97 -18.99
CA PHE A 137 4.56 -5.84 -20.17
C PHE A 137 3.94 -6.51 -21.40
N SER A 138 3.38 -7.71 -21.23
CA SER A 138 2.67 -8.42 -22.30
C SER A 138 1.43 -7.66 -22.80
N ILE A 139 0.67 -7.02 -21.91
CA ILE A 139 -0.47 -6.16 -22.28
C ILE A 139 0.01 -4.93 -23.06
N ILE A 140 1.13 -4.33 -22.69
CA ILE A 140 1.73 -3.20 -23.43
C ILE A 140 2.11 -3.66 -24.84
N VAL A 141 2.83 -4.78 -24.98
CA VAL A 141 3.20 -5.34 -26.28
C VAL A 141 1.95 -5.64 -27.12
N TYR A 142 0.91 -6.23 -26.53
CA TYR A 142 -0.37 -6.44 -27.19
C TYR A 142 -0.95 -5.13 -27.76
N ARG A 143 -0.95 -4.03 -26.98
CA ARG A 143 -1.43 -2.71 -27.45
C ARG A 143 -0.63 -2.21 -28.64
N ILE A 144 0.68 -2.43 -28.68
CA ILE A 144 1.54 -2.05 -29.80
C ILE A 144 1.15 -2.84 -31.06
N GLN A 145 1.04 -4.17 -30.94
CA GLN A 145 0.72 -5.04 -32.07
C GLN A 145 -0.68 -4.76 -32.65
N ILE A 146 -1.69 -4.62 -31.79
CA ILE A 146 -3.06 -4.37 -32.28
C ILE A 146 -3.19 -2.98 -32.92
N THR A 147 -2.45 -1.98 -32.43
CA THR A 147 -2.37 -0.65 -33.06
C THR A 147 -1.78 -0.75 -34.47
N TYR A 148 -0.75 -1.56 -34.65
CA TYR A 148 -0.14 -1.79 -35.97
C TYR A 148 -1.14 -2.46 -36.93
N VAL A 149 -1.86 -3.49 -36.47
CA VAL A 149 -2.86 -4.20 -37.28
C VAL A 149 -4.04 -3.29 -37.65
N LEU A 150 -4.63 -2.58 -36.68
CA LEU A 150 -5.78 -1.69 -36.92
C LEU A 150 -5.48 -0.55 -37.90
N LYS A 151 -4.24 -0.04 -37.88
CA LYS A 151 -3.77 0.96 -38.85
C LYS A 151 -3.71 0.40 -40.27
N ASN A 152 -3.31 -0.86 -40.45
CA ASN A 152 -3.26 -1.50 -41.77
C ASN A 152 -4.66 -1.80 -42.33
N VAL A 153 -5.66 -2.01 -41.47
CA VAL A 153 -7.06 -2.31 -41.87
C VAL A 153 -7.89 -1.04 -42.10
N SER A 154 -7.29 0.16 -42.00
CA SER A 154 -7.93 1.46 -42.27
C SER A 154 -9.17 1.80 -41.44
N VAL A 155 -9.35 1.16 -40.28
CA VAL A 155 -10.44 1.47 -39.32
C VAL A 155 -9.96 2.54 -38.33
N SER A 156 -9.61 3.73 -38.83
CA SER A 156 -8.92 4.76 -38.04
C SER A 156 -9.80 5.38 -36.95
N SER A 157 -11.10 5.60 -37.21
CA SER A 157 -11.98 6.35 -36.30
C SER A 157 -12.27 5.65 -34.97
N TYR A 158 -12.34 4.31 -34.95
CA TYR A 158 -12.64 3.54 -33.73
C TYR A 158 -11.42 2.87 -33.10
N SER A 159 -10.23 2.99 -33.72
CA SER A 159 -9.01 2.32 -33.28
C SER A 159 -8.68 2.60 -31.81
N SER A 160 -8.71 3.86 -31.38
CA SER A 160 -8.33 4.24 -30.00
C SER A 160 -9.25 3.63 -28.93
N ILE A 161 -10.56 3.62 -29.19
CA ILE A 161 -11.56 3.05 -28.28
C ILE A 161 -11.40 1.53 -28.21
N ILE A 162 -11.28 0.86 -29.37
CA ILE A 162 -11.11 -0.59 -29.45
C ILE A 162 -9.86 -1.02 -28.69
N ILE A 163 -8.71 -0.37 -28.92
CA ILE A 163 -7.44 -0.68 -28.25
C ILE A 163 -7.56 -0.55 -26.73
N THR A 164 -8.24 0.50 -26.26
CA THR A 164 -8.40 0.77 -24.84
C THR A 164 -9.32 -0.26 -24.19
N VAL A 165 -10.47 -0.53 -24.79
CA VAL A 165 -11.46 -1.50 -24.29
C VAL A 165 -10.88 -2.92 -24.29
N THR A 166 -10.24 -3.38 -25.38
CA THR A 166 -9.68 -4.74 -25.42
C THR A 166 -8.53 -4.91 -24.43
N SER A 167 -7.67 -3.89 -24.25
CA SER A 167 -6.60 -3.95 -23.24
C SER A 167 -7.15 -4.02 -21.81
N ALA A 168 -8.24 -3.32 -21.51
CA ALA A 168 -8.90 -3.37 -20.21
C ALA A 168 -9.53 -4.75 -19.95
N ILE A 169 -10.19 -5.33 -20.96
CA ILE A 169 -10.79 -6.67 -20.87
C ILE A 169 -9.70 -7.74 -20.64
N MET A 170 -8.59 -7.69 -21.39
CA MET A 170 -7.47 -8.63 -21.21
C MET A 170 -6.88 -8.52 -19.81
N ASN A 171 -6.67 -7.29 -19.31
CA ASN A 171 -6.17 -7.07 -17.95
C ASN A 171 -7.12 -7.62 -16.88
N LEU A 172 -8.44 -7.44 -17.07
CA LEU A 172 -9.47 -7.99 -16.19
C LEU A 172 -9.44 -9.52 -16.19
N ILE A 173 -9.40 -10.16 -17.37
CA ILE A 173 -9.37 -11.62 -17.49
C ILE A 173 -8.10 -12.19 -16.84
N CYS A 174 -6.93 -11.60 -17.11
CA CYS A 174 -5.69 -12.00 -16.46
C CYS A 174 -5.79 -11.88 -14.93
N SER A 175 -6.33 -10.77 -14.42
CA SER A 175 -6.51 -10.57 -12.98
C SER A 175 -7.47 -11.60 -12.37
N LEU A 176 -8.59 -11.91 -13.03
CA LEU A 176 -9.56 -12.89 -12.56
C LEU A 176 -8.99 -14.31 -12.45
N ILE A 177 -8.09 -14.68 -13.37
CA ILE A 177 -7.42 -16.00 -13.35
C ILE A 177 -6.31 -16.03 -12.30
N LEU A 178 -5.55 -14.94 -12.20
CA LEU A 178 -4.38 -14.87 -11.35
C LEU A 178 -4.73 -14.73 -9.86
N SER A 179 -5.70 -13.88 -9.49
CA SER A 179 -6.01 -13.60 -8.08
C SER A 179 -6.25 -14.85 -7.21
N PRO A 180 -7.04 -15.86 -7.64
CA PRO A 180 -7.22 -17.10 -6.87
C PRO A 180 -5.91 -17.90 -6.69
N LEU A 181 -5.06 -17.92 -7.72
CA LEU A 181 -3.75 -18.60 -7.66
C LEU A 181 -2.84 -17.90 -6.64
N TYR A 182 -2.81 -16.57 -6.64
CA TYR A 182 -2.03 -15.79 -5.67
C TYR A 182 -2.52 -16.01 -4.24
N TYR A 183 -3.83 -16.01 -4.01
CA TYR A 183 -4.42 -16.30 -2.70
C TYR A 183 -3.98 -17.68 -2.19
N TYR A 184 -4.10 -18.71 -3.04
CA TYR A 184 -3.69 -20.08 -2.71
C TYR A 184 -2.19 -20.17 -2.38
N ILE A 185 -1.33 -19.53 -3.18
CA ILE A 185 0.12 -19.54 -2.96
C ILE A 185 0.48 -18.77 -1.70
N ALA A 186 -0.11 -17.60 -1.46
CA ALA A 186 0.10 -16.81 -0.25
C ALA A 186 -0.29 -17.58 1.01
N GLN A 187 -1.39 -18.34 0.97
CA GLN A 187 -1.80 -19.21 2.07
C GLN A 187 -0.75 -20.30 2.33
N LYS A 188 -0.32 -21.02 1.28
CA LYS A 188 0.67 -22.11 1.40
C LYS A 188 2.03 -21.64 1.93
N ILE A 189 2.49 -20.48 1.50
CA ILE A 189 3.75 -19.92 1.99
C ILE A 189 3.62 -19.46 3.44
N THR A 190 2.50 -18.82 3.80
CA THR A 190 2.28 -18.35 5.17
C THR A 190 2.13 -19.53 6.15
N ASP A 191 1.55 -20.65 5.70
CA ASP A 191 1.55 -21.91 6.46
C ASP A 191 2.98 -22.47 6.63
N TYR A 192 3.85 -22.31 5.63
CA TYR A 192 5.25 -22.75 5.68
C TYR A 192 6.11 -21.90 6.62
N GLU A 193 5.82 -20.59 6.76
CA GLU A 193 6.55 -19.66 7.64
C GLU A 193 6.38 -19.96 9.14
N LEU A 194 5.34 -20.73 9.52
CA LEU A 194 5.10 -21.18 10.89
C LEU A 194 5.05 -20.04 11.90
N HIS A 195 4.02 -19.20 11.78
CA HIS A 195 3.69 -18.16 12.75
C HIS A 195 3.18 -18.78 14.06
N LYS A 196 3.54 -18.16 15.20
CA LYS A 196 3.17 -18.67 16.54
C LYS A 196 1.72 -18.34 16.88
N TYR A 197 1.31 -17.12 16.52
CA TYR A 197 0.00 -16.55 16.84
C TYR A 197 -0.86 -16.43 15.58
N GLN A 198 -2.18 -16.41 15.76
CA GLN A 198 -3.12 -16.28 14.65
C GLN A 198 -3.07 -14.87 14.07
N SER A 199 -2.95 -13.86 14.92
CA SER A 199 -2.75 -12.45 14.53
C SER A 199 -1.54 -12.25 13.62
N GLU A 200 -0.39 -12.83 13.98
CA GLU A 200 0.83 -12.78 13.16
C GLU A 200 0.64 -13.49 11.81
N TYR A 201 -0.04 -14.65 11.81
CA TYR A 201 -0.35 -15.38 10.59
C TYR A 201 -1.23 -14.57 9.65
N GLU A 202 -2.33 -14.01 10.17
CA GLU A 202 -3.27 -13.21 9.40
C GLU A 202 -2.62 -11.93 8.89
N ALA A 203 -1.85 -11.21 9.71
CA ALA A 203 -1.14 -10.02 9.28
C ALA A 203 -0.13 -10.34 8.16
N ALA A 204 0.65 -11.41 8.31
CA ALA A 204 1.63 -11.83 7.30
C ALA A 204 0.95 -12.33 6.01
N PHE A 205 -0.20 -12.99 6.11
CA PHE A 205 -1.01 -13.43 4.97
C PHE A 205 -1.59 -12.22 4.24
N SER A 206 -2.28 -11.34 4.96
CA SER A 206 -2.90 -10.11 4.43
C SER A 206 -1.86 -9.21 3.77
N LEU A 207 -0.66 -9.06 4.35
CA LEU A 207 0.41 -8.27 3.74
C LEU A 207 0.82 -8.83 2.37
N LYS A 208 0.97 -10.15 2.23
CA LYS A 208 1.35 -10.78 0.95
C LYS A 208 0.27 -10.59 -0.12
N VAL A 209 -1.00 -10.77 0.24
CA VAL A 209 -2.13 -10.57 -0.67
C VAL A 209 -2.22 -9.09 -1.07
N TYR A 210 -2.11 -8.18 -0.09
CA TYR A 210 -2.11 -6.74 -0.33
C TYR A 210 -1.01 -6.30 -1.29
N ILE A 211 0.23 -6.79 -1.13
CA ILE A 211 1.33 -6.45 -2.04
C ILE A 211 1.00 -6.85 -3.48
N PHE A 212 0.43 -8.04 -3.68
CA PHE A 212 0.00 -8.47 -5.02
C PHE A 212 -1.09 -7.58 -5.60
N GLU A 213 -2.16 -7.32 -4.84
CA GLU A 213 -3.26 -6.48 -5.29
C GLU A 213 -2.82 -5.05 -5.58
N PHE A 214 -1.93 -4.51 -4.74
CA PHE A 214 -1.32 -3.20 -4.91
C PHE A 214 -0.56 -3.11 -6.24
N VAL A 215 0.34 -4.07 -6.52
CA VAL A 215 1.07 -4.09 -7.79
C VAL A 215 0.11 -4.26 -8.95
N ASN A 216 -0.86 -5.17 -8.88
CA ASN A 216 -1.80 -5.39 -9.98
C ASN A 216 -2.65 -4.15 -10.30
N PHE A 217 -3.13 -3.44 -9.27
CA PHE A 217 -3.99 -2.27 -9.46
C PHE A 217 -3.20 -1.02 -9.88
N TYR A 218 -2.10 -0.71 -9.19
CA TYR A 218 -1.40 0.56 -9.38
C TYR A 218 -0.32 0.52 -10.46
N SER A 219 0.19 -0.65 -10.88
CA SER A 219 1.30 -0.71 -11.85
C SER A 219 0.96 -0.11 -13.21
N SER A 220 -0.29 -0.20 -13.67
CA SER A 220 -0.72 0.45 -14.92
C SER A 220 -0.67 1.98 -14.82
N LEU A 221 -1.06 2.54 -13.67
CA LEU A 221 -0.97 3.96 -13.37
C LEU A 221 0.49 4.39 -13.26
N PHE A 222 1.32 3.65 -12.53
CA PHE A 222 2.77 3.88 -12.44
C PHE A 222 3.44 3.85 -13.82
N TYR A 223 3.08 2.91 -14.70
CA TYR A 223 3.59 2.86 -16.06
C TYR A 223 3.20 4.11 -16.86
N VAL A 224 1.91 4.44 -16.86
CA VAL A 224 1.38 5.60 -17.60
C VAL A 224 2.04 6.90 -17.14
N ALA A 225 2.39 6.98 -15.87
CA ALA A 225 2.87 8.23 -15.33
C ALA A 225 4.40 8.39 -15.36
N PHE A 226 5.15 7.33 -15.05
CA PHE A 226 6.60 7.40 -14.98
C PHE A 226 7.31 6.96 -16.28
N PHE A 227 6.74 6.03 -17.04
CA PHE A 227 7.42 5.38 -18.16
C PHE A 227 6.87 5.77 -19.54
N LYS A 228 5.55 5.96 -19.66
CA LYS A 228 4.89 6.30 -20.93
C LYS A 228 5.39 7.66 -21.44
N GLY A 229 5.90 7.69 -22.69
CA GLY A 229 6.31 8.92 -23.37
C GLY A 229 7.62 9.55 -22.88
N ARG A 230 8.39 8.87 -22.00
CA ARG A 230 9.60 9.44 -21.36
C ARG A 230 10.93 8.96 -21.92
N SER A 231 10.94 7.87 -22.69
CA SER A 231 12.12 7.45 -23.47
C SER A 231 12.32 8.42 -24.64
N SER A 232 12.99 9.52 -24.36
CA SER A 232 13.30 10.61 -25.29
C SER A 232 14.21 10.13 -26.41
N SER A 233 13.60 9.76 -27.54
CA SER A 233 14.27 9.62 -28.83
C SER A 233 13.74 10.68 -29.77
N TYR A 234 14.64 11.32 -30.51
CA TYR A 234 14.27 12.28 -31.56
C TYR A 234 13.75 11.53 -32.80
N PRO A 235 12.99 12.20 -33.68
CA PRO A 235 12.12 11.52 -34.63
C PRO A 235 12.75 10.50 -35.60
N SER A 236 14.05 10.52 -35.86
CA SER A 236 14.71 9.61 -36.82
C SER A 236 15.18 8.26 -36.23
N THR A 237 15.12 8.08 -34.91
CA THR A 237 15.56 6.84 -34.25
C THR A 237 14.44 5.78 -34.29
N TYR A 238 14.72 4.59 -34.82
CA TYR A 238 13.76 3.46 -34.92
C TYR A 238 13.17 3.07 -33.56
N GLY A 239 11.86 2.76 -33.51
CA GLY A 239 11.20 2.17 -32.34
C GLY A 239 10.77 3.15 -31.25
N ALA A 240 10.85 4.46 -31.50
CA ALA A 240 10.43 5.50 -30.56
C ALA A 240 8.91 5.74 -30.63
N GLN A 241 8.13 4.90 -29.94
CA GLN A 241 6.69 5.12 -29.82
C GLN A 241 6.39 6.32 -28.91
N ARG A 242 5.87 7.40 -29.50
CA ARG A 242 5.58 8.67 -28.82
C ARG A 242 4.11 8.72 -28.40
N THR A 243 3.83 9.12 -27.15
CA THR A 243 2.47 9.23 -26.62
C THR A 243 2.32 10.47 -25.74
N ASN A 244 1.15 11.13 -25.80
CA ASN A 244 0.89 12.44 -25.21
C ASN A 244 -0.06 12.42 -23.99
N ASP A 245 -0.05 11.40 -23.11
CA ASP A 245 -0.98 11.39 -21.96
C ASP A 245 -0.26 11.31 -20.63
N PHE A 246 -0.70 12.16 -19.69
CA PHE A 246 -0.23 12.26 -18.31
C PHE A 246 -1.39 12.20 -17.30
N THR A 247 -1.16 11.60 -16.13
CA THR A 247 -2.02 11.57 -14.92
C THR A 247 -1.14 11.66 -13.65
N GLU A 248 -1.79 11.79 -12.46
CA GLU A 248 -1.41 11.61 -11.01
C GLU A 248 -1.06 12.84 -10.07
N GLN A 249 -0.67 12.61 -8.79
CA GLN A 249 -0.32 13.60 -7.72
C GLN A 249 1.08 13.38 -7.08
N GLY A 250 1.91 14.43 -6.93
CA GLY A 250 3.18 14.45 -6.16
C GLY A 250 4.46 14.45 -7.01
N ALA A 251 5.20 13.32 -7.04
CA ALA A 251 6.27 13.06 -8.05
C ALA A 251 5.75 13.25 -9.49
N VAL A 252 4.47 13.14 -9.59
CA VAL A 252 3.64 13.29 -10.75
C VAL A 252 3.47 14.73 -11.17
N ILE A 253 3.22 15.64 -10.21
CA ILE A 253 3.16 17.06 -10.49
C ILE A 253 4.53 17.54 -11.02
N ALA A 254 5.62 16.99 -10.48
CA ALA A 254 6.95 17.30 -10.98
C ALA A 254 7.20 16.71 -12.39
N TRP A 255 6.86 15.43 -12.59
CA TRP A 255 7.32 14.65 -13.75
C TRP A 255 6.30 14.56 -14.89
N THR A 256 5.00 14.66 -14.62
CA THR A 256 3.89 14.52 -15.58
C THR A 256 3.11 15.81 -15.83
N SER A 257 3.02 16.71 -14.84
CA SER A 257 2.34 17.98 -15.03
C SER A 257 3.16 18.96 -15.88
N GLU A 258 2.45 19.80 -16.63
CA GLU A 258 3.04 20.96 -17.30
C GLU A 258 3.32 22.15 -16.36
N PHE A 259 3.02 22.01 -15.06
CA PHE A 259 3.21 23.09 -14.09
C PHE A 259 4.65 23.60 -14.03
N ILE A 260 5.64 22.72 -13.87
CA ILE A 260 7.05 23.12 -13.71
C ILE A 260 7.61 23.79 -14.97
N PRO A 261 7.44 23.24 -16.19
CA PRO A 261 7.92 23.91 -17.40
C PRO A 261 7.22 25.26 -17.67
N LYS A 262 5.92 25.40 -17.37
CA LYS A 262 5.18 26.67 -17.48
C LYS A 262 5.73 27.72 -16.52
N LEU A 263 5.97 27.33 -15.27
CA LEU A 263 6.56 28.20 -14.25
C LEU A 263 7.99 28.60 -14.63
N ALA A 264 8.80 27.65 -15.11
CA ALA A 264 10.16 27.92 -15.58
C ALA A 264 10.15 28.91 -16.76
N TYR A 265 9.25 28.76 -17.74
CA TYR A 265 9.10 29.71 -18.84
C TYR A 265 8.78 31.12 -18.36
N GLN A 266 7.82 31.27 -17.45
CA GLN A 266 7.44 32.57 -16.88
C GLN A 266 8.61 33.27 -16.17
N ILE A 267 9.44 32.51 -15.45
CA ILE A 267 10.61 33.02 -14.73
C ILE A 267 11.75 33.36 -15.69
N ILE A 268 12.08 32.46 -16.63
CA ILE A 268 13.23 32.60 -17.53
C ILE A 268 13.00 33.71 -18.55
N GLU A 269 11.81 33.79 -19.15
CA GLU A 269 11.48 34.78 -20.18
C GLU A 269 10.99 36.11 -19.59
N GLY A 270 10.76 36.18 -18.28
CA GLY A 270 10.39 37.42 -17.58
C GLY A 270 9.04 38.01 -17.98
N LYS A 271 8.14 37.23 -18.61
CA LYS A 271 6.83 37.69 -19.12
C LYS A 271 5.72 37.77 -18.05
N GLY A 272 6.08 37.72 -16.77
CA GLY A 272 5.12 37.73 -15.66
C GLY A 272 4.20 36.50 -15.71
N THR A 273 2.88 36.70 -15.71
CA THR A 273 1.89 35.60 -15.75
C THR A 273 1.52 35.17 -17.17
N SER A 274 1.91 35.91 -18.21
CA SER A 274 1.55 35.54 -19.59
C SER A 274 2.32 34.30 -20.05
N LEU A 275 1.59 33.36 -20.64
CA LEU A 275 2.11 32.14 -21.27
C LEU A 275 2.19 32.28 -22.80
N ASP A 276 2.03 33.49 -23.34
CA ASP A 276 2.04 33.71 -24.79
C ASP A 276 3.40 33.31 -25.38
N GLY A 277 3.38 32.36 -26.32
CA GLY A 277 4.57 31.82 -26.97
C GLY A 277 5.21 30.63 -26.26
N TYR A 278 4.66 30.17 -25.12
CA TYR A 278 5.15 29.00 -24.38
C TYR A 278 5.17 27.74 -25.27
N VAL A 279 4.14 27.57 -26.10
CA VAL A 279 4.05 26.41 -27.00
C VAL A 279 5.15 26.46 -28.06
N ASN A 280 5.49 27.63 -28.57
CA ASN A 280 6.60 27.77 -29.52
C ASN A 280 7.97 27.54 -28.84
N TRP A 281 8.11 27.92 -27.57
CA TRP A 281 9.33 27.73 -26.78
C TRP A 281 9.58 26.27 -26.38
N THR A 282 8.51 25.48 -26.19
CA THR A 282 8.59 24.05 -25.81
C THR A 282 8.75 23.08 -26.97
N LEU A 283 8.52 23.52 -28.21
CA LEU A 283 8.59 22.67 -29.39
C LEU A 283 9.96 22.78 -30.07
N SER A 284 10.58 21.63 -30.34
CA SER A 284 11.78 21.53 -31.17
C SER A 284 11.42 21.33 -32.64
N LEU A 285 12.21 21.89 -33.55
CA LEU A 285 12.07 21.68 -34.99
C LEU A 285 12.84 20.42 -35.43
N PHE A 286 12.30 19.71 -36.39
CA PHE A 286 12.92 18.56 -37.04
C PHE A 286 12.81 18.70 -38.57
N PRO A 287 13.95 18.85 -39.30
CA PRO A 287 13.97 18.86 -40.75
C PRO A 287 13.55 17.51 -41.34
N ILE A 288 12.65 17.52 -42.32
CA ILE A 288 12.15 16.28 -42.95
C ILE A 288 13.25 15.58 -43.78
N SER A 289 14.23 16.33 -44.26
CA SER A 289 15.41 15.79 -44.96
C SER A 289 16.17 14.74 -44.14
N ASP A 290 16.13 14.84 -42.81
CA ASP A 290 16.91 13.98 -41.93
C ASP A 290 16.27 12.60 -41.74
N TYR A 291 14.99 12.43 -42.11
CA TYR A 291 14.38 11.10 -42.25
C TYR A 291 15.05 10.27 -43.35
N ASN A 292 15.44 10.92 -44.46
CA ASN A 292 16.08 10.24 -45.59
C ASN A 292 17.54 9.87 -45.30
N ARG A 293 18.24 10.67 -44.47
CA ARG A 293 19.64 10.42 -44.10
C ARG A 293 19.83 9.19 -43.22
N THR A 294 18.88 8.93 -42.32
CA THR A 294 18.95 7.76 -41.44
C THR A 294 18.48 6.48 -42.11
N GLY A 295 17.78 6.57 -43.25
CA GLY A 295 17.29 5.40 -44.00
C GLY A 295 16.20 4.61 -43.26
N THR A 296 15.59 5.20 -42.23
CA THR A 296 14.78 4.49 -41.22
C THR A 296 13.26 4.64 -41.46
N MET A 297 12.83 5.54 -42.35
CA MET A 297 11.41 5.92 -42.42
C MET A 297 11.01 6.40 -43.81
N ASN A 298 9.84 5.96 -44.30
CA ASN A 298 9.16 6.56 -45.45
C ASN A 298 7.70 6.88 -45.04
N PRO A 299 7.49 7.91 -44.19
CA PRO A 299 6.15 8.43 -43.93
C PRO A 299 5.56 9.01 -45.21
N ASN A 300 4.23 9.11 -45.31
CA ASN A 300 3.58 9.83 -46.41
C ASN A 300 3.89 11.32 -46.27
N ILE A 301 5.01 11.78 -46.84
CA ILE A 301 5.48 13.16 -46.75
C ILE A 301 4.65 14.02 -47.71
N PRO A 302 3.92 15.03 -47.21
CA PRO A 302 3.29 16.03 -48.06
C PRO A 302 4.40 16.81 -48.79
N SER A 303 4.25 17.00 -50.10
CA SER A 303 5.26 17.64 -50.96
C SER A 303 5.61 19.09 -50.57
N ASN A 304 4.81 19.75 -49.74
CA ASN A 304 5.00 21.13 -49.31
C ASN A 304 5.58 21.28 -47.89
N LEU A 305 5.89 20.19 -47.18
CA LEU A 305 6.37 20.26 -45.80
C LEU A 305 7.90 20.19 -45.73
N THR A 306 8.53 21.17 -45.07
CA THR A 306 10.01 21.26 -44.94
C THR A 306 10.50 20.84 -43.55
N TYR A 307 9.77 21.20 -42.50
CA TYR A 307 10.06 20.82 -41.11
C TYR A 307 8.78 20.38 -40.40
N CYS A 308 8.93 19.53 -39.40
CA CYS A 308 7.87 19.21 -38.44
C CYS A 308 8.31 19.54 -37.01
N ARG A 309 7.37 19.74 -36.11
CA ARG A 309 7.66 20.01 -34.70
C ARG A 309 7.42 18.79 -33.82
N TYR A 310 8.23 18.64 -32.78
CA TYR A 310 8.04 17.64 -31.75
C TYR A 310 8.34 18.22 -30.37
N ARG A 311 7.71 17.64 -29.35
CA ARG A 311 7.84 18.10 -27.97
C ARG A 311 9.08 17.48 -27.34
N ASP A 312 10.17 18.22 -27.32
CA ASP A 312 11.39 17.92 -26.58
C ASP A 312 12.23 19.20 -26.46
N PHE A 313 13.21 19.24 -25.57
CA PHE A 313 14.12 20.38 -25.38
C PHE A 313 15.47 20.10 -26.04
N ARG A 314 15.46 19.90 -27.36
CA ARG A 314 16.64 19.54 -28.16
C ARG A 314 17.02 20.67 -29.12
N GLU A 315 18.25 20.61 -29.59
CA GLU A 315 18.70 21.51 -30.64
C GLU A 315 17.92 21.22 -31.93
N SER A 316 17.40 22.30 -32.55
CA SER A 316 16.51 22.23 -33.71
C SER A 316 17.23 21.95 -35.04
N ILE A 317 18.54 22.25 -35.13
CA ILE A 317 19.34 22.15 -36.36
C ILE A 317 20.77 21.72 -35.98
N GLY A 318 20.95 20.46 -35.61
CA GLY A 318 22.25 19.91 -35.22
C GLY A 318 22.40 18.46 -35.70
N PRO A 319 23.63 17.98 -35.99
CA PRO A 319 23.85 16.65 -36.54
C PRO A 319 23.44 15.51 -35.58
N ASN A 320 23.46 15.77 -34.27
CA ASN A 320 23.24 14.76 -33.23
C ASN A 320 21.99 15.00 -32.36
N TYR A 321 21.23 16.08 -32.60
CA TYR A 321 20.03 16.44 -31.83
C TYR A 321 20.21 16.34 -30.31
N ASN A 322 21.31 16.91 -29.80
CA ASN A 322 21.64 16.86 -28.37
C ASN A 322 20.63 17.64 -27.53
N TYR A 323 20.55 17.31 -26.24
CA TYR A 323 19.76 18.06 -25.28
C TYR A 323 20.33 19.46 -25.10
N THR A 324 19.45 20.46 -25.09
CA THR A 324 19.81 21.85 -24.82
C THR A 324 20.11 22.07 -23.34
N SER A 325 20.79 23.17 -23.00
CA SER A 325 20.93 23.58 -21.60
C SER A 325 19.58 23.77 -20.90
N LEU A 326 18.53 24.17 -21.65
CA LEU A 326 17.17 24.33 -21.13
C LEU A 326 16.58 23.02 -20.60
N TYR A 327 16.86 21.89 -21.28
CA TYR A 327 16.45 20.56 -20.80
C TYR A 327 16.92 20.32 -19.37
N TRP A 328 18.20 20.56 -19.11
CA TRP A 328 18.83 20.33 -17.80
C TRP A 328 18.32 21.28 -16.74
N HIS A 329 18.07 22.55 -17.07
CA HIS A 329 17.44 23.50 -16.16
C HIS A 329 16.04 23.05 -15.73
N ILE A 330 15.23 22.53 -16.66
CA ILE A 330 13.88 22.02 -16.35
C ILE A 330 13.96 20.75 -15.51
N ILE A 331 14.86 19.82 -15.82
CA ILE A 331 15.07 18.61 -14.99
C ILE A 331 15.53 18.99 -13.58
N ALA A 332 16.47 19.93 -13.44
CA ALA A 332 16.91 20.44 -12.16
C ALA A 332 15.77 21.11 -11.38
N ALA A 333 14.94 21.93 -12.04
CA ALA A 333 13.77 22.56 -11.43
C ALA A 333 12.73 21.52 -10.96
N ARG A 334 12.51 20.44 -11.73
CA ARG A 334 11.63 19.33 -11.33
C ARG A 334 12.13 18.60 -10.09
N LEU A 335 13.44 18.31 -10.03
CA LEU A 335 14.05 17.67 -8.87
C LEU A 335 14.04 18.58 -7.64
N ALA A 336 14.36 19.87 -7.81
CA ALA A 336 14.32 20.85 -6.73
C ALA A 336 12.90 20.99 -6.17
N PHE A 337 11.89 21.12 -7.04
CA PHE A 337 10.49 21.14 -6.61
C PHE A 337 10.11 19.87 -5.85
N MET A 338 10.47 18.69 -6.34
CA MET A 338 10.18 17.41 -5.67
C MET A 338 10.75 17.38 -4.26
N ILE A 339 12.03 17.74 -4.10
CA ILE A 339 12.70 17.77 -2.79
C ILE A 339 12.02 18.78 -1.85
N ILE A 340 11.77 20.01 -2.33
CA ILE A 340 11.13 21.05 -1.50
C ILE A 340 9.72 20.61 -1.10
N PHE A 341 8.93 20.14 -2.05
CA PHE A 341 7.54 19.73 -1.83
C PHE A 341 7.45 18.56 -0.84
N GLU A 342 8.31 17.56 -0.97
CA GLU A 342 8.36 16.42 -0.05
C GLU A 342 8.73 16.86 1.37
N ASN A 343 9.76 17.70 1.53
CA ASN A 343 10.15 18.23 2.84
C ASN A 343 9.05 19.10 3.46
N VAL A 344 8.34 19.90 2.66
CA VAL A 344 7.21 20.72 3.13
C VAL A 344 6.05 19.82 3.58
N ILE A 345 5.68 18.80 2.81
CA ILE A 345 4.65 17.83 3.22
C ILE A 345 5.07 17.14 4.51
N TYR A 346 6.30 16.65 4.59
CA TYR A 346 6.79 15.97 5.79
C TYR A 346 6.72 16.88 7.02
N LEU A 347 7.17 18.14 6.89
CA LEU A 347 7.06 19.13 7.95
C LEU A 347 5.61 19.37 8.37
N ILE A 348 4.69 19.56 7.42
CA ILE A 348 3.27 19.79 7.71
C ILE A 348 2.64 18.58 8.40
N VAL A 349 2.88 17.38 7.89
CA VAL A 349 2.39 16.12 8.47
C VAL A 349 2.93 15.94 9.88
N TYR A 350 4.22 16.21 10.10
CA TYR A 350 4.84 16.19 11.42
C TYR A 350 4.22 17.21 12.38
N LEU A 351 3.90 18.42 11.92
CA LEU A 351 3.18 19.41 12.75
C LEU A 351 1.77 18.93 13.11
N VAL A 352 1.05 18.25 12.21
CA VAL A 352 -0.26 17.64 12.52
C VAL A 352 -0.12 16.55 13.58
N GLU A 353 0.93 15.73 13.50
CA GLU A 353 1.26 14.72 14.52
C GLU A 353 1.52 15.36 15.89
N LEU A 354 2.22 16.49 15.94
CA LEU A 354 2.46 17.20 17.20
C LEU A 354 1.19 17.83 17.79
N MET A 355 0.25 18.25 16.95
CA MET A 355 -1.01 18.85 17.40
C MET A 355 -2.01 17.82 17.92
N VAL A 356 -1.99 16.59 17.39
CA VAL A 356 -2.97 15.55 17.70
C VAL A 356 -2.30 14.44 18.52
N PRO A 357 -2.54 14.36 19.84
CA PRO A 357 -1.99 13.28 20.66
C PRO A 357 -2.63 11.93 20.28
N ASP A 358 -1.82 10.86 20.24
CA ASP A 358 -2.28 9.50 19.87
C ASP A 358 -3.44 8.99 20.75
N VAL A 359 -3.49 9.39 22.03
CA VAL A 359 -4.53 9.00 23.00
C VAL A 359 -5.23 10.25 23.57
N SER A 360 -6.55 10.18 23.68
CA SER A 360 -7.35 11.25 24.31
C SER A 360 -7.03 11.37 25.81
N SER A 361 -6.94 12.59 26.34
CA SER A 361 -6.68 12.84 27.77
C SER A 361 -7.69 12.13 28.68
N HIS A 362 -8.96 12.11 28.29
CA HIS A 362 -10.00 11.41 29.05
C HIS A 362 -9.76 9.88 29.12
N VAL A 363 -9.30 9.28 28.02
CA VAL A 363 -8.96 7.85 27.98
C VAL A 363 -7.72 7.58 28.83
N GLN A 364 -6.72 8.44 28.74
CA GLN A 364 -5.52 8.35 29.56
C GLN A 364 -5.85 8.41 31.06
N GLU A 365 -6.68 9.37 31.48
CA GLU A 365 -7.14 9.47 32.86
C GLU A 365 -7.94 8.23 33.30
N ALA A 366 -8.78 7.67 32.43
CA ALA A 366 -9.54 6.47 32.74
C ALA A 366 -8.61 5.27 32.98
N ILE A 367 -7.63 5.07 32.11
CA ILE A 367 -6.61 4.02 32.23
C ILE A 367 -5.80 4.19 33.52
N ASP A 368 -5.35 5.41 33.79
CA ASP A 368 -4.56 5.70 34.98
C ASP A 368 -5.38 5.46 36.25
N ARG A 369 -6.65 5.88 36.29
CA ARG A 369 -7.57 5.58 37.42
C ARG A 369 -7.76 4.08 37.64
N GLN A 370 -7.92 3.30 36.57
CA GLN A 370 -8.06 1.84 36.66
C GLN A 370 -6.79 1.20 37.23
N ARG A 371 -5.60 1.58 36.72
CA ARG A 371 -4.31 1.12 37.25
C ARG A 371 -4.09 1.51 38.71
N TYR A 372 -4.43 2.73 39.09
CA TYR A 372 -4.35 3.17 40.49
C TYR A 372 -5.29 2.37 41.40
N SER A 373 -6.50 2.08 40.94
CA SER A 373 -7.46 1.25 41.68
C SER A 373 -6.92 -0.17 41.88
N GLU A 374 -6.40 -0.81 40.82
CA GLU A 374 -5.81 -2.14 40.88
C GLU A 374 -4.59 -2.19 41.81
N GLN A 375 -3.70 -1.20 41.72
CA GLN A 375 -2.53 -1.10 42.58
C GLN A 375 -2.94 -0.88 44.04
N SER A 376 -3.88 0.03 44.30
CA SER A 376 -4.43 0.26 45.64
C SER A 376 -5.09 -0.98 46.21
N HIS A 377 -5.80 -1.77 45.39
CA HIS A 377 -6.39 -3.03 45.80
C HIS A 377 -5.32 -4.09 46.12
N ARG A 378 -4.22 -4.12 45.36
CA ARG A 378 -3.08 -5.03 45.57
C ARG A 378 -2.31 -4.71 46.85
N ASP A 379 -2.12 -3.42 47.16
CA ASP A 379 -1.34 -2.97 48.32
C ASP A 379 -2.17 -2.95 49.62
N SER A 380 -3.51 -2.94 49.51
CA SER A 380 -4.39 -2.97 50.68
C SER A 380 -4.34 -4.31 51.40
N PRO A 381 -4.20 -4.34 52.75
CA PRO A 381 -4.28 -5.58 53.50
C PRO A 381 -5.67 -6.21 53.35
N PRO A 382 -5.77 -7.55 53.27
CA PRO A 382 -7.06 -8.19 53.05
C PRO A 382 -8.00 -7.95 54.23
N LYS A 383 -9.24 -7.58 53.90
CA LYS A 383 -10.25 -7.15 54.88
C LYS A 383 -10.92 -8.31 55.63
N THR A 384 -10.86 -9.53 55.10
CA THR A 384 -11.58 -10.66 55.69
C THR A 384 -10.78 -11.30 56.83
N PRO A 385 -11.44 -11.66 57.96
CA PRO A 385 -10.78 -12.33 59.08
C PRO A 385 -10.07 -13.62 58.67
N SER A 386 -10.65 -14.35 57.72
CA SER A 386 -10.10 -15.57 57.13
C SER A 386 -8.78 -15.31 56.41
N ALA A 387 -8.68 -14.24 55.60
CA ALA A 387 -7.45 -13.91 54.89
C ALA A 387 -6.34 -13.41 55.83
N GLN A 388 -6.69 -12.65 56.87
CA GLN A 388 -5.73 -12.24 57.90
C GLN A 388 -5.21 -13.45 58.70
N HIS A 389 -6.06 -14.43 59.00
CA HIS A 389 -5.68 -15.70 59.63
C HIS A 389 -4.67 -16.49 58.75
N VAL A 390 -4.87 -16.51 57.44
CA VAL A 390 -3.94 -17.14 56.48
C VAL A 390 -2.57 -16.47 56.47
N ILE A 391 -2.53 -15.14 56.40
CA ILE A 391 -1.25 -14.39 56.42
C ILE A 391 -0.47 -14.72 57.70
N LYS A 392 -1.14 -14.72 58.85
CA LYS A 392 -0.50 -14.91 60.16
C LYS A 392 0.00 -16.34 60.39
N ASN A 393 -0.78 -17.35 60.01
CA ASN A 393 -0.51 -18.74 60.38
C ASN A 393 0.10 -19.59 59.25
N HIS A 394 -0.12 -19.21 57.99
CA HIS A 394 0.24 -20.01 56.82
C HIS A 394 1.27 -19.33 55.90
N LYS A 395 1.92 -18.24 56.34
CA LYS A 395 2.93 -17.48 55.57
C LYS A 395 2.46 -17.16 54.15
N GLU A 396 1.25 -16.62 54.03
CA GLU A 396 0.61 -16.21 52.76
C GLU A 396 0.26 -17.37 51.79
N HIS A 397 0.43 -18.63 52.21
CA HIS A 397 -0.01 -19.79 51.43
C HIS A 397 -1.39 -20.29 51.85
N LEU A 398 -2.29 -20.47 50.89
CA LEU A 398 -3.56 -21.16 51.12
C LEU A 398 -3.42 -22.66 50.91
N PHE A 399 -3.92 -23.46 51.86
CA PHE A 399 -3.92 -24.91 51.79
C PHE A 399 -5.23 -25.44 51.18
N LEU A 400 -5.42 -25.14 49.89
CA LEU A 400 -6.57 -25.58 49.11
C LEU A 400 -6.35 -26.99 48.54
N CYS A 401 -7.41 -27.79 48.56
CA CYS A 401 -7.51 -29.06 47.86
C CYS A 401 -8.60 -28.93 46.79
N ILE A 402 -8.21 -28.98 45.52
CA ILE A 402 -9.14 -28.98 44.40
C ILE A 402 -9.31 -30.42 43.94
N LYS A 403 -10.54 -30.93 43.99
CA LYS A 403 -10.90 -32.22 43.41
C LYS A 403 -11.65 -31.95 42.11
N ALA A 404 -11.12 -32.43 41.00
CA ALA A 404 -11.74 -32.27 39.69
C ALA A 404 -11.84 -33.63 38.99
N VAL A 405 -12.91 -33.81 38.23
CA VAL A 405 -13.07 -34.98 37.35
C VAL A 405 -12.10 -34.85 36.17
N SER A 406 -11.42 -35.93 35.81
CA SER A 406 -10.49 -35.94 34.67
C SER A 406 -11.19 -35.57 33.36
N GLU A 407 -10.56 -34.73 32.55
CA GLU A 407 -11.08 -34.30 31.26
C GLU A 407 -11.39 -35.51 30.35
N GLY A 408 -12.58 -35.55 29.75
CA GLY A 408 -13.04 -36.66 28.89
C GLY A 408 -13.73 -37.82 29.61
N THR A 409 -13.89 -37.74 30.94
CA THR A 409 -14.63 -38.74 31.73
C THR A 409 -16.14 -38.54 31.56
N SER A 410 -16.89 -39.61 31.31
CA SER A 410 -18.36 -39.57 31.22
C SER A 410 -18.96 -39.44 32.61
N ALA A 411 -19.43 -38.24 32.97
CA ALA A 411 -20.07 -37.96 34.25
C ALA A 411 -21.58 -37.71 34.06
N PRO A 412 -22.46 -38.29 34.91
CA PRO A 412 -23.89 -37.99 34.90
C PRO A 412 -24.16 -36.53 35.30
N ILE A 413 -25.25 -35.96 34.78
CA ILE A 413 -25.59 -34.52 34.84
C ILE A 413 -25.72 -33.98 36.27
N THR A 414 -25.95 -34.84 37.25
CA THR A 414 -26.15 -34.49 38.67
C THR A 414 -24.87 -34.41 39.49
N ASN A 415 -23.70 -34.80 38.94
CA ASN A 415 -22.45 -34.82 39.70
C ASN A 415 -21.70 -33.49 39.62
N PHE A 416 -21.11 -33.08 40.74
CA PHE A 416 -20.17 -31.97 40.77
C PHE A 416 -18.90 -32.35 39.99
N LEU A 417 -18.53 -31.53 39.01
CA LEU A 417 -17.33 -31.75 38.20
C LEU A 417 -16.05 -31.27 38.89
N ILE A 418 -16.20 -30.29 39.80
CA ILE A 418 -15.13 -29.73 40.62
C ILE A 418 -15.68 -29.44 42.01
N THR A 419 -14.90 -29.75 43.04
CA THR A 419 -15.11 -29.28 44.41
C THR A 419 -13.82 -28.67 44.95
N ILE A 420 -13.96 -27.62 45.75
CA ILE A 420 -12.84 -26.93 46.39
C ILE A 420 -13.01 -27.08 47.90
N GLU A 421 -12.03 -27.69 48.54
CA GLU A 421 -12.00 -27.88 50.00
C GLU A 421 -10.77 -27.17 50.57
N ASP A 422 -10.94 -26.35 51.61
CA ASP A 422 -9.83 -25.83 52.40
C ASP A 422 -9.53 -26.79 53.56
N ARG A 423 -8.25 -27.08 53.80
CA ARG A 423 -7.84 -27.93 54.92
C ARG A 423 -7.91 -27.22 56.27
N ASP A 424 -8.03 -25.90 56.30
CA ASP A 424 -8.23 -25.11 57.52
C ASP A 424 -9.72 -24.72 57.69
N PRO A 425 -10.45 -25.29 58.66
CA PRO A 425 -11.87 -24.99 58.86
C PRO A 425 -12.14 -23.52 59.23
N LYS A 426 -11.14 -22.77 59.69
CA LYS A 426 -11.28 -21.33 59.99
C LYS A 426 -11.29 -20.45 58.72
N CYS A 427 -10.95 -21.02 57.57
CA CYS A 427 -10.89 -20.33 56.28
C CYS A 427 -12.09 -20.59 55.36
N ALA A 428 -13.15 -21.27 55.84
CA ALA A 428 -14.30 -21.68 55.03
C ALA A 428 -15.00 -20.53 54.25
N SER A 429 -15.02 -19.31 54.81
CA SER A 429 -15.58 -18.14 54.11
C SER A 429 -14.76 -17.74 52.88
N LEU A 430 -13.45 -18.00 52.88
CA LEU A 430 -12.58 -17.72 51.75
C LEU A 430 -12.78 -18.76 50.64
N THR A 431 -13.00 -20.02 51.02
CA THR A 431 -13.34 -21.12 50.10
C THR A 431 -14.58 -20.80 49.29
N ARG A 432 -15.63 -20.25 49.92
CA ARG A 432 -16.87 -19.88 49.23
C ARG A 432 -16.67 -18.74 48.20
N ILE A 433 -15.78 -17.79 48.51
CA ILE A 433 -15.41 -16.73 47.56
C ILE A 433 -14.63 -17.32 46.39
N LEU A 434 -13.68 -18.22 46.67
CA LEU A 434 -12.91 -18.92 45.64
C LEU A 434 -13.80 -19.80 44.75
N GLU A 435 -14.76 -20.53 45.31
CA GLU A 435 -15.74 -21.29 44.52
C GLU A 435 -16.52 -20.40 43.55
N THR A 436 -16.91 -19.20 43.99
CA THR A 436 -17.62 -18.23 43.13
C THR A 436 -16.73 -17.75 41.99
N ILE A 437 -15.49 -17.35 42.30
CA ILE A 437 -14.51 -16.91 41.29
C ILE A 437 -14.18 -18.03 40.31
N PHE A 438 -14.00 -19.26 40.81
CA PHE A 438 -13.77 -20.42 39.96
C PHE A 438 -14.99 -20.71 39.09
N LEU A 439 -16.22 -20.59 39.57
CA LEU A 439 -17.42 -20.75 38.75
C LEU A 439 -17.48 -19.75 37.60
N GLU A 440 -17.21 -18.47 37.88
CA GLU A 440 -17.17 -17.41 36.85
C GLU A 440 -16.05 -17.62 35.83
N ALA A 441 -14.88 -18.09 36.28
CA ALA A 441 -13.77 -18.40 35.39
C ALA A 441 -13.95 -19.71 34.62
N TRP A 442 -14.63 -20.70 35.21
CA TRP A 442 -14.72 -22.07 34.71
C TRP A 442 -15.90 -22.28 33.75
N TYR A 443 -17.00 -21.53 33.92
CA TYR A 443 -18.15 -21.61 33.01
C TYR A 443 -17.77 -21.32 31.54
N PRO A 444 -16.99 -20.27 31.22
CA PRO A 444 -16.48 -20.03 29.86
C PRO A 444 -15.53 -21.14 29.38
N ILE A 445 -14.73 -21.73 30.28
CA ILE A 445 -13.75 -22.77 29.94
C ILE A 445 -14.44 -24.09 29.58
N ILE A 446 -15.51 -24.50 30.29
CA ILE A 446 -16.27 -25.72 29.94
C ILE A 446 -16.83 -25.62 28.53
N VAL A 447 -17.34 -24.45 28.14
CA VAL A 447 -17.87 -24.21 26.78
C VAL A 447 -16.78 -24.34 25.71
N ALA A 448 -15.51 -24.09 26.07
CA ALA A 448 -14.34 -24.22 25.19
C ALA A 448 -13.61 -25.58 25.29
N THR A 449 -14.03 -26.50 26.17
CA THR A 449 -13.40 -27.83 26.26
C THR A 449 -13.77 -28.70 25.07
N ASN A 450 -12.76 -29.32 24.44
CA ASN A 450 -12.99 -30.27 23.36
C ASN A 450 -13.78 -31.46 23.87
N SER A 451 -14.93 -31.74 23.25
CA SER A 451 -15.75 -32.89 23.62
C SER A 451 -14.97 -34.20 23.43
N ARG A 452 -15.36 -35.24 24.16
CA ARG A 452 -14.78 -36.59 24.04
C ARG A 452 -14.72 -37.09 22.59
N GLU A 453 -15.68 -36.70 21.76
CA GLU A 453 -15.76 -37.05 20.34
C GLU A 453 -14.62 -36.43 19.52
N ILE A 454 -14.13 -35.24 19.87
CA ILE A 454 -13.03 -34.56 19.16
C ILE A 454 -11.69 -35.28 19.38
N LYS A 455 -11.52 -36.02 20.49
CA LYS A 455 -10.31 -36.81 20.78
C LYS A 455 -10.36 -38.25 20.25
N GLN A 456 -11.52 -38.71 19.75
CA GLN A 456 -11.67 -40.07 19.18
C GLN A 456 -11.30 -40.16 17.70
N ASN A 457 -11.28 -39.03 16.99
CA ASN A 457 -10.71 -38.87 15.65
C ASN A 457 -9.26 -38.41 15.71
#